data_AF-A0A815DYS4-F1
#
_entry.id   AF-A0A815DYS4-F1
#
_cell.length_a   1.000
_cell.length_b   1.000
_cell.length_c   1.000
_cell.angle_alpha   90.00
_cell.angle_beta   90.00
_cell.angle_gamma   90.00
#
_symmetry.space_group_name_H-M   'P 1'
#
loop_
_entity.id
_entity.type
_entity.pdbx_description
1 polymer ?
#
loop_
_entity_poly.entity_id
_entity_poly.type
_entity_poly.pdbx_seq_one_letter_code
_entity_poly.pdbx_strand_id
1 'polypeptide(L)'
;MHTAKLASMGISYLGDLQLDDLCQLQEELDSLWKNGQSTISNTLYDKVVDGINYEMIQLTNDPYDFVVKKNDSQLKKIVVYLTQLNAQGKPLFDKSISDILNQELALRNVLIPDPTMIFPQHWTSVSLIESPVTLISLSRSSQEFEDISNFFTKSLQKLSVVIYSIVRIQNIRLWCMYQQVQKAISSISTRLIHGTASSAHQKLITYHGFYRSYCPGGLIGDGIYFAVHANYSNNDPFVMRKTSHRRELFICQVLLGQSIAGRSGFKSLPYGYDSAFNHAGDRNDQFCIFNPYQAYPEYIVQYDYE
;
A
#
# COMPACT_ATOMS: atom_id res chain seq x y z
N MET A 1 30.40 11.25 7.91
CA MET A 1 29.91 12.06 6.77
C MET A 1 28.42 11.88 6.46
N HIS A 2 27.78 10.75 6.81
CA HIS A 2 26.34 10.53 6.59
C HIS A 2 25.40 11.11 7.67
N THR A 3 25.89 11.32 8.89
CA THR A 3 25.12 11.84 10.04
C THR A 3 24.94 13.36 10.03
N ALA A 4 25.85 14.12 9.42
CA ALA A 4 25.74 15.58 9.32
C ALA A 4 24.71 16.06 8.27
N LYS A 5 24.28 15.17 7.35
CA LYS A 5 23.34 15.50 6.27
C LYS A 5 21.86 15.44 6.70
N LEU A 6 21.58 14.80 7.83
CA LEU A 6 20.24 14.73 8.42
C LEU A 6 19.93 15.98 9.27
N ALA A 7 20.94 16.58 9.91
CA ALA A 7 20.78 17.80 10.71
C ALA A 7 20.55 19.07 9.87
N SER A 8 21.01 19.11 8.61
CA SER A 8 20.84 20.28 7.73
C SER A 8 19.45 20.39 7.07
N MET A 9 18.55 19.43 7.32
CA MET A 9 17.21 19.37 6.70
C MET A 9 16.10 19.95 7.58
N GLY A 10 16.42 20.67 8.66
CA GLY A 10 15.43 21.36 9.49
C GLY A 10 14.45 20.42 10.21
N ILE A 11 14.85 19.17 10.43
CA ILE A 11 14.05 18.15 11.12
C ILE A 11 14.08 18.44 12.62
N SER A 12 13.16 19.27 13.10
CA SER A 12 12.82 19.32 14.52
C SER A 12 11.92 18.11 14.83
N TYR A 13 12.48 17.14 15.57
CA TYR A 13 11.77 15.98 16.10
C TYR A 13 10.56 16.44 16.94
N LEU A 14 9.40 15.81 16.75
CA LEU A 14 8.24 15.96 17.63
C LEU A 14 7.77 14.58 18.12
N GLY A 15 7.88 14.38 19.44
CA GLY A 15 6.99 13.53 20.23
C GLY A 15 7.59 12.24 20.83
N ASP A 16 8.21 12.38 22.00
CA ASP A 16 8.31 11.43 23.13
C ASP A 16 9.02 10.08 22.97
N LEU A 17 10.19 10.10 22.35
CA LEU A 17 11.36 9.36 22.85
C LEU A 17 12.50 10.36 22.80
N GLN A 18 13.09 10.69 23.94
CA GLN A 18 14.21 11.63 23.94
C GLN A 18 15.35 10.98 23.15
N LEU A 19 16.09 11.77 22.37
CA LEU A 19 17.22 11.28 21.60
C LEU A 19 18.20 10.50 22.48
N ASP A 20 18.26 10.86 23.77
CA ASP A 20 19.03 10.24 24.83
C ASP A 20 18.60 8.78 25.11
N ASP A 21 17.30 8.45 25.06
CA ASP A 21 16.79 7.09 25.24
C ASP A 21 17.24 6.15 24.11
N LEU A 22 17.31 6.68 22.88
CA LEU A 22 17.78 5.94 21.72
C LEU A 22 19.31 5.77 21.73
N CYS A 23 20.04 6.78 22.20
CA CYS A 23 21.49 6.71 22.38
C CYS A 23 21.89 5.71 23.48
N GLN A 24 21.16 5.69 24.60
CA GLN A 24 21.41 4.74 25.68
C GLN A 24 21.16 3.29 25.24
N LEU A 25 20.09 3.04 24.48
CA LEU A 25 19.80 1.72 23.90
C LEU A 25 20.88 1.28 22.90
N GLN A 26 21.43 2.21 22.13
CA GLN A 26 22.51 1.97 21.18
C GLN A 26 23.83 1.60 21.90
N GLU A 27 24.17 2.33 22.97
CA GLU A 27 25.39 2.07 23.76
C GLU A 27 25.35 0.70 24.47
N GLU A 28 24.19 0.30 24.99
CA GLU A 28 23.99 -1.03 25.61
C GLU A 28 24.13 -2.17 24.59
N LEU A 29 23.58 -2.00 23.37
CA LEU A 29 23.71 -2.98 22.29
C LEU A 29 25.15 -3.10 21.78
N ASP A 30 25.86 -1.98 21.65
CA ASP A 30 27.25 -1.96 21.21
C ASP A 30 28.20 -2.56 22.28
N SER A 31 27.88 -2.39 23.57
CA SER A 31 28.61 -3.00 24.69
C SER A 31 28.46 -4.53 24.74
N LEU A 32 27.24 -5.04 24.55
CA LEU A 32 26.96 -6.48 24.52
C LEU A 32 27.66 -7.18 23.33
N TRP A 33 27.74 -6.50 22.19
CA TRP A 33 28.45 -6.99 21.00
C TRP A 33 29.97 -7.01 21.18
N LYS A 34 30.57 -5.93 21.72
CA LYS A 34 32.02 -5.84 21.95
C LYS A 34 32.53 -6.89 22.95
N ASN A 35 31.69 -7.32 23.88
CA ASN A 35 32.04 -8.31 24.89
C ASN A 35 31.83 -9.77 24.43
N GLY A 36 31.51 -10.00 23.15
CA GLY A 36 31.45 -11.34 22.57
C GLY A 36 30.35 -12.25 23.14
N GLN A 37 29.35 -11.67 23.81
CA GLN A 37 28.19 -12.43 24.28
C GLN A 37 27.27 -12.71 23.08
N SER A 38 27.32 -13.94 22.56
CA SER A 38 26.59 -14.39 21.37
C SER A 38 25.10 -14.70 21.62
N THR A 39 24.67 -14.63 22.87
CA THR A 39 23.27 -14.75 23.26
C THR A 39 22.76 -13.37 23.66
N ILE A 40 21.88 -12.79 22.84
CA ILE A 40 20.97 -11.75 23.30
C ILE A 40 20.32 -12.33 24.57
N SER A 41 20.51 -11.68 25.72
CA SER A 41 19.85 -12.13 26.94
C SER A 41 18.37 -12.28 26.65
N ASN A 42 17.78 -13.44 26.94
CA ASN A 42 16.35 -13.67 26.76
C ASN A 42 15.56 -12.52 27.39
N THR A 43 16.02 -11.92 28.49
CA THR A 43 15.37 -10.76 29.10
C THR A 43 15.36 -9.45 28.27
N LEU A 44 16.25 -9.24 27.30
CA LEU A 44 16.23 -8.05 26.41
C LEU A 44 15.49 -8.35 25.10
N TYR A 45 15.62 -9.56 24.58
CA TYR A 45 14.77 -10.08 23.51
C TYR A 45 13.31 -10.03 23.98
N ASP A 46 13.03 -10.55 25.17
CA ASP A 46 11.72 -10.51 25.83
C ASP A 46 11.34 -9.09 26.25
N LYS A 47 12.23 -8.10 26.44
CA LYS A 47 11.78 -6.70 26.66
C LYS A 47 11.39 -5.97 25.38
N VAL A 48 12.05 -6.29 24.26
CA VAL A 48 11.68 -5.78 22.92
C VAL A 48 10.47 -6.54 22.36
N VAL A 49 10.33 -7.82 22.71
CA VAL A 49 9.24 -8.71 22.33
C VAL A 49 8.04 -8.59 23.28
N ASP A 50 8.17 -8.51 24.61
CA ASP A 50 7.04 -8.30 25.54
C ASP A 50 6.50 -6.87 25.50
N GLY A 51 7.28 -5.90 25.01
CA GLY A 51 6.76 -4.58 24.64
C GLY A 51 5.91 -4.58 23.36
N ILE A 52 5.96 -5.69 22.62
CA ILE A 52 5.08 -6.01 21.52
C ILE A 52 4.25 -7.21 22.00
N ASN A 53 3.15 -6.96 22.71
CA ASN A 53 2.11 -7.98 22.88
C ASN A 53 1.65 -8.47 21.48
N TYR A 54 2.40 -9.40 20.91
CA TYR A 54 1.89 -10.51 20.15
C TYR A 54 1.28 -11.41 21.21
N GLU A 55 0.08 -11.04 21.64
CA GLU A 55 -0.90 -12.09 21.55
C GLU A 55 -0.94 -12.40 20.05
N MET A 56 -0.22 -13.45 19.61
CA MET A 56 -0.58 -14.14 18.38
C MET A 56 -1.95 -14.75 18.65
N ILE A 57 -2.95 -13.88 18.79
CA ILE A 57 -4.32 -14.27 18.60
C ILE A 57 -4.28 -14.73 17.16
N GLN A 58 -4.45 -16.04 16.96
CA GLN A 58 -4.66 -16.61 15.65
C GLN A 58 -5.97 -16.01 15.12
N LEU A 59 -5.90 -14.80 14.56
CA LEU A 59 -7.07 -14.00 14.20
C LEU A 59 -7.60 -14.32 12.82
N THR A 60 -7.02 -15.33 12.16
CA THR A 60 -7.42 -16.09 10.97
C THR A 60 -6.13 -16.61 10.31
N ASN A 61 -6.22 -17.57 9.38
CA ASN A 61 -5.08 -18.03 8.59
C ASN A 61 -4.61 -17.00 7.54
N ASP A 62 -4.98 -15.72 7.68
CA ASP A 62 -4.76 -14.67 6.68
C ASP A 62 -3.55 -13.79 7.07
N PRO A 63 -2.43 -13.83 6.30
CA PRO A 63 -1.20 -13.09 6.62
C PRO A 63 -1.38 -11.56 6.58
N TYR A 64 -2.46 -11.04 5.99
CA TYR A 64 -2.70 -9.60 5.85
C TYR A 64 -3.35 -8.97 7.11
N ASP A 65 -4.02 -9.77 7.95
CA ASP A 65 -4.76 -9.27 9.13
C ASP A 65 -3.83 -8.73 10.23
N PHE A 66 -2.58 -9.20 10.21
CA PHE A 66 -1.51 -8.78 11.10
C PHE A 66 -1.10 -7.30 10.92
N VAL A 67 -1.13 -6.79 9.68
CA VAL A 67 -0.62 -5.46 9.33
C VAL A 67 -1.59 -4.35 9.76
N VAL A 68 -2.89 -4.65 9.76
CA VAL A 68 -3.97 -3.70 10.02
C VAL A 68 -4.14 -3.38 11.51
N LYS A 69 -3.63 -4.22 12.42
CA LYS A 69 -3.95 -4.16 13.87
C LYS A 69 -2.89 -3.53 14.77
N LYS A 70 -1.71 -3.15 14.26
CA LYS A 70 -0.64 -2.55 15.10
C LYS A 70 -0.89 -1.07 15.38
N ASN A 71 -0.61 -0.65 16.61
CA ASN A 71 -0.58 0.77 16.95
C ASN A 71 0.71 1.46 16.47
N ASP A 72 0.65 2.78 16.36
CA ASP A 72 1.74 3.62 15.83
C ASP A 72 3.05 3.51 16.60
N SER A 73 2.99 3.24 17.92
CA SER A 73 4.17 3.08 18.77
C SER A 73 4.88 1.76 18.48
N GLN A 74 4.12 0.68 18.27
CA GLN A 74 4.65 -0.63 17.92
C GLN A 74 5.28 -0.63 16.53
N LEU A 75 4.65 0.01 15.53
CA LEU A 75 5.22 0.14 14.19
C LEU A 75 6.58 0.86 14.21
N LYS A 76 6.69 1.97 14.94
CA LYS A 76 7.96 2.72 15.10
C LYS A 76 9.07 1.86 15.70
N LYS A 77 8.79 1.06 16.74
CA LYS A 77 9.78 0.18 17.37
C LYS A 77 10.32 -0.87 16.40
N ILE A 78 9.45 -1.42 15.55
CA ILE A 78 9.82 -2.45 14.58
C ILE A 78 10.64 -1.85 13.44
N VAL A 79 10.28 -0.65 12.95
CA VAL A 79 11.08 0.10 11.98
C VAL A 79 12.53 0.22 12.46
N VAL A 80 12.72 0.71 13.69
CA VAL A 80 14.05 0.97 14.27
C VAL A 80 14.84 -0.33 14.34
N TYR A 81 14.22 -1.39 14.86
CA TYR A 81 14.83 -2.71 14.98
C TYR A 81 15.28 -3.29 13.63
N LEU A 82 14.42 -3.26 12.60
CA LEU A 82 14.75 -3.79 11.28
C LEU A 82 15.83 -2.96 10.57
N THR A 83 15.80 -1.63 10.76
CA THR A 83 16.83 -0.73 10.22
C THR A 83 18.21 -1.05 10.80
N GLN A 84 18.27 -1.35 12.10
CA GLN A 84 19.49 -1.78 12.79
C GLN A 84 19.98 -3.15 12.30
N LEU A 85 19.07 -4.13 12.13
CA LEU A 85 19.44 -5.45 11.59
C LEU A 85 20.04 -5.33 10.18
N ASN A 86 19.46 -4.50 9.32
CA ASN A 86 19.96 -4.26 7.97
C ASN A 86 21.33 -3.55 7.98
N ALA A 87 21.52 -2.55 8.84
CA ALA A 87 22.81 -1.87 9.00
C ALA A 87 23.93 -2.82 9.50
N GLN A 88 23.55 -3.88 10.20
CA GLN A 88 24.45 -4.95 10.67
C GLN A 88 24.67 -6.07 9.63
N GLY A 89 24.13 -5.95 8.41
CA GLY A 89 24.25 -6.97 7.37
C GLY A 89 23.50 -8.27 7.68
N LYS A 90 22.60 -8.27 8.67
CA LYS A 90 21.78 -9.42 9.00
C LYS A 90 20.60 -9.52 8.04
N PRO A 91 20.23 -10.73 7.57
CA PRO A 91 19.07 -10.90 6.71
C PRO A 91 17.81 -10.44 7.45
N LEU A 92 17.07 -9.53 6.84
CA LEU A 92 15.72 -9.19 7.28
C LEU A 92 14.89 -10.48 7.21
N PHE A 93 14.34 -10.89 8.35
CA PHE A 93 13.60 -12.16 8.50
C PHE A 93 12.41 -12.29 7.52
N ASP A 94 11.90 -11.16 7.00
CA ASP A 94 10.92 -11.14 5.92
C ASP A 94 10.99 -9.80 5.14
N LYS A 95 11.12 -9.86 3.82
CA LYS A 95 11.13 -8.66 2.95
C LYS A 95 9.78 -7.94 2.97
N SER A 96 8.67 -8.65 3.17
CA SER A 96 7.32 -8.07 3.19
C SER A 96 7.13 -7.08 4.34
N ILE A 97 7.64 -7.43 5.53
CA ILE A 97 7.56 -6.58 6.73
C ILE A 97 8.40 -5.30 6.53
N SER A 98 9.60 -5.42 5.96
CA SER A 98 10.44 -4.25 5.65
C SER A 98 9.77 -3.30 4.66
N ASP A 99 9.12 -3.84 3.62
CA ASP A 99 8.42 -3.02 2.62
C ASP A 99 7.24 -2.27 3.23
N ILE A 100 6.46 -2.93 4.11
CA ILE A 100 5.39 -2.29 4.89
C ILE A 100 5.90 -1.09 5.67
N LEU A 101 6.96 -1.31 6.44
CA LEU A 101 7.47 -0.31 7.36
C LEU A 101 8.05 0.89 6.62
N ASN A 102 8.78 0.66 5.54
CA ASN A 102 9.32 1.72 4.69
C ASN A 102 8.21 2.58 4.07
N GLN A 103 7.14 1.96 3.59
CA GLN A 103 6.00 2.65 3.02
C GLN A 103 5.20 3.42 4.09
N GLU A 104 4.97 2.84 5.26
CA GLU A 104 4.33 3.52 6.39
C GLU A 104 5.10 4.76 6.84
N LEU A 105 6.43 4.66 6.94
CA LEU A 105 7.28 5.81 7.24
C LEU A 105 7.19 6.89 6.16
N ALA A 106 7.25 6.49 4.89
CA ALA A 106 7.12 7.42 3.77
C ALA A 106 5.78 8.16 3.83
N LEU A 107 4.66 7.44 4.02
CA LEU A 107 3.33 8.03 4.14
C LEU A 107 3.17 8.96 5.35
N ARG A 108 3.86 8.67 6.46
CA ARG A 108 3.89 9.51 7.67
C ARG A 108 4.77 10.74 7.54
N ASN A 109 5.79 10.73 6.69
CA ASN A 109 6.61 11.93 6.46
C ASN A 109 5.89 12.97 5.58
N VAL A 110 4.74 12.62 5.01
CA VAL A 110 3.92 13.50 4.15
C VAL A 110 2.96 14.39 4.96
N LEU A 111 3.24 14.61 6.25
CA LEU A 111 2.36 15.37 7.17
C LEU A 111 2.16 16.84 6.80
N ILE A 112 2.90 17.36 5.83
CA ILE A 112 2.66 18.69 5.26
C ILE A 112 2.45 18.51 3.75
N PRO A 113 1.18 18.53 3.27
CA PRO A 113 0.87 18.65 1.86
C PRO A 113 1.67 19.78 1.22
N ASP A 114 2.36 19.49 0.11
CA ASP A 114 2.91 20.52 -0.75
C ASP A 114 1.78 21.52 -1.09
N PRO A 115 1.94 22.83 -0.85
CA PRO A 115 0.89 23.82 -1.13
C PRO A 115 0.49 23.87 -2.61
N THR A 116 1.29 23.31 -3.53
CA THR A 116 0.96 23.18 -4.95
C THR A 116 0.13 21.93 -5.28
N MET A 117 -0.24 21.15 -4.28
CA MET A 117 -0.94 19.88 -4.48
C MET A 117 -2.40 20.09 -4.84
N ILE A 118 -2.84 19.42 -5.90
CA ILE A 118 -4.21 19.55 -6.41
C ILE A 118 -5.02 18.36 -5.90
N PHE A 119 -6.06 18.63 -5.11
CA PHE A 119 -6.99 17.59 -4.70
C PHE A 119 -8.15 17.49 -5.71
N PRO A 120 -8.72 16.29 -5.94
CA PRO A 120 -9.87 16.17 -6.81
C PRO A 120 -11.04 17.00 -6.29
N GLN A 121 -11.68 17.78 -7.16
CA GLN A 121 -12.76 18.71 -6.77
C GLN A 121 -13.94 18.02 -6.09
N HIS A 122 -14.18 16.74 -6.41
CA HIS A 122 -15.27 15.95 -5.84
C HIS A 122 -14.96 15.44 -4.42
N TRP A 123 -13.74 15.61 -3.90
CA TRP A 123 -13.41 15.23 -2.52
C TRP A 123 -14.17 16.12 -1.53
N THR A 124 -14.73 15.49 -0.50
CA THR A 124 -15.30 16.25 0.63
C THR A 124 -14.18 16.98 1.36
N SER A 125 -14.48 18.15 1.94
CA SER A 125 -13.50 18.89 2.77
C SER A 125 -13.09 18.02 3.97
N VAL A 126 -11.89 17.44 3.92
CA VAL A 126 -11.36 16.61 4.99
C VAL A 126 -10.54 17.49 5.92
N SER A 127 -10.78 17.41 7.24
CA SER A 127 -9.81 17.95 8.20
C SER A 127 -8.57 17.02 8.15
N LEU A 128 -7.43 17.57 7.72
CA LEU A 128 -6.15 16.84 7.59
C LEU A 128 -5.66 16.19 8.91
N ILE A 129 -6.32 16.49 10.02
CA ILE A 129 -5.85 16.29 11.39
C ILE A 129 -6.51 15.06 12.06
N GLU A 130 -7.75 14.70 11.71
CA GLU A 130 -8.53 13.70 12.48
C GLU A 130 -8.50 12.29 11.88
N SER A 131 -8.44 12.14 10.55
CA SER A 131 -8.27 10.82 9.91
C SER A 131 -7.61 10.97 8.52
N PRO A 132 -6.48 10.30 8.25
CA PRO A 132 -5.80 10.38 6.95
C PRO A 132 -6.60 9.69 5.82
N VAL A 133 -7.60 8.88 6.17
CA VAL A 133 -8.43 8.12 5.24
C VAL A 133 -9.90 8.32 5.56
N THR A 134 -10.67 8.80 4.59
CA THR A 134 -12.12 8.94 4.67
C THR A 134 -12.78 8.08 3.59
N LEU A 135 -13.81 7.31 3.95
CA LEU A 135 -14.59 6.48 3.04
C LEU A 135 -15.97 7.11 2.83
N ILE A 136 -16.27 7.52 1.60
CA ILE A 136 -17.51 8.20 1.25
C ILE A 136 -18.38 7.28 0.40
N SER A 137 -19.51 6.83 0.95
CA SER A 137 -20.52 6.12 0.18
C SER A 137 -21.20 7.09 -0.78
N LEU A 138 -21.08 6.86 -2.08
CA LEU A 138 -21.68 7.73 -3.08
C LEU A 138 -23.21 7.60 -3.08
N SER A 139 -23.91 8.73 -3.27
CA SER A 139 -25.35 8.73 -3.50
C SER A 139 -25.67 8.10 -4.85
N ARG A 140 -26.66 7.20 -4.91
CA ARG A 140 -27.13 6.61 -6.18
C ARG A 140 -27.65 7.65 -7.20
N SER A 141 -28.01 8.83 -6.74
CA SER A 141 -28.49 9.94 -7.58
C SER A 141 -27.38 10.90 -8.02
N SER A 142 -26.12 10.70 -7.62
CA SER A 142 -25.03 11.60 -8.02
C SER A 142 -24.49 11.23 -9.40
N GLN A 143 -24.03 12.24 -10.15
CA GLN A 143 -23.35 12.03 -11.44
C GLN A 143 -22.11 11.13 -11.28
N GLU A 144 -21.37 11.30 -10.19
CA GLU A 144 -20.19 10.48 -9.90
C GLU A 144 -20.56 9.00 -9.74
N PHE A 145 -21.67 8.67 -9.07
CA PHE A 145 -22.12 7.28 -8.97
C PHE A 145 -22.46 6.74 -10.36
N GLU A 146 -23.19 7.49 -11.17
CA GLU A 146 -23.56 7.10 -12.53
C GLU A 146 -22.33 6.84 -13.41
N ASP A 147 -21.37 7.77 -13.43
CA ASP A 147 -20.16 7.68 -14.25
C ASP A 147 -19.32 6.44 -13.89
N ILE A 148 -19.12 6.22 -12.58
CA ILE A 148 -18.34 5.07 -12.09
C ILE A 148 -19.10 3.76 -12.29
N SER A 149 -20.42 3.75 -12.09
CA SER A 149 -21.29 2.61 -12.39
C SER A 149 -21.22 2.22 -13.86
N ASN A 150 -21.30 3.21 -14.76
CA ASN A 150 -21.25 3.02 -16.21
C ASN A 150 -19.88 2.50 -16.65
N PHE A 151 -18.79 3.08 -16.15
CA PHE A 151 -17.43 2.58 -16.38
C PHE A 151 -17.31 1.11 -15.94
N PHE A 152 -17.70 0.82 -14.70
CA PHE A 152 -17.57 -0.51 -14.12
C PHE A 152 -18.39 -1.56 -14.88
N THR A 153 -19.66 -1.28 -15.15
CA THR A 153 -20.58 -2.20 -15.84
C THR A 153 -20.10 -2.50 -17.26
N LYS A 154 -19.67 -1.47 -18.02
CA LYS A 154 -19.06 -1.66 -19.34
C LYS A 154 -17.80 -2.53 -19.26
N SER A 155 -16.97 -2.32 -18.24
CA SER A 155 -15.74 -3.09 -18.03
C SER A 155 -15.99 -4.55 -17.63
N LEU A 156 -17.13 -4.85 -16.99
CA LEU A 156 -17.49 -6.22 -16.58
C LEU A 156 -17.98 -7.07 -17.76
N GLN A 157 -18.51 -6.43 -18.82
CA GLN A 157 -19.02 -7.10 -20.02
C GLN A 157 -20.05 -8.21 -19.73
N LYS A 158 -20.94 -7.95 -18.75
CA LYS A 158 -22.06 -8.82 -18.36
C LYS A 158 -23.39 -8.18 -18.75
N LEU A 159 -24.41 -9.03 -18.96
CA LEU A 159 -25.73 -8.59 -19.41
C LEU A 159 -26.54 -7.92 -18.29
N SER A 160 -26.43 -8.41 -17.06
CA SER A 160 -27.13 -7.88 -15.89
C SER A 160 -26.15 -7.72 -14.73
N VAL A 161 -25.93 -6.49 -14.28
CA VAL A 161 -25.05 -6.17 -13.15
C VAL A 161 -25.83 -5.32 -12.16
N VAL A 162 -25.85 -5.77 -10.90
CA VAL A 162 -26.47 -5.04 -9.80
C VAL A 162 -25.36 -4.42 -8.96
N ILE A 163 -25.17 -3.11 -9.08
CA ILE A 163 -24.26 -2.37 -8.19
C ILE A 163 -25.00 -2.03 -6.90
N TYR A 164 -24.51 -2.52 -5.77
CA TYR A 164 -25.07 -2.25 -4.43
C TYR A 164 -24.57 -0.95 -3.85
N SER A 165 -23.27 -0.69 -3.95
CA SER A 165 -22.66 0.54 -3.45
C SER A 165 -21.35 0.84 -4.19
N ILE A 166 -20.99 2.11 -4.21
CA ILE A 166 -19.69 2.61 -4.64
C ILE A 166 -19.17 3.47 -3.51
N VAL A 167 -18.00 3.12 -2.97
CA VAL A 167 -17.35 3.84 -1.89
C VAL A 167 -16.11 4.52 -2.43
N ARG A 168 -16.08 5.85 -2.41
CA ARG A 168 -14.89 6.63 -2.72
C ARG A 168 -13.92 6.60 -1.55
N ILE A 169 -12.64 6.38 -1.86
CA ILE A 169 -11.55 6.43 -0.90
C ILE A 169 -10.88 7.80 -1.02
N GLN A 170 -10.79 8.51 0.09
CA GLN A 170 -10.03 9.76 0.21
C GLN A 170 -8.88 9.53 1.19
N ASN A 171 -7.75 9.05 0.66
CA ASN A 171 -6.53 8.83 1.41
C ASN A 171 -5.51 9.91 1.02
N ILE A 172 -5.39 10.94 1.86
CA ILE A 172 -4.58 12.11 1.55
C ILE A 172 -3.11 11.74 1.41
N ARG A 173 -2.58 10.91 2.32
CA ARG A 173 -1.16 10.51 2.32
C ARG A 173 -0.79 9.78 1.03
N LEU A 174 -1.63 8.83 0.60
CA LEU A 174 -1.44 8.13 -0.67
C LEU A 174 -1.56 9.06 -1.86
N TRP A 175 -2.54 9.96 -1.85
CA TRP A 175 -2.74 10.92 -2.94
C TRP A 175 -1.54 11.85 -3.14
N CYS A 176 -0.92 12.29 -2.05
CA CYS A 176 0.30 13.07 -2.11
C CYS A 176 1.45 12.32 -2.80
N MET A 177 1.70 11.08 -2.38
CA MET A 177 2.75 10.24 -2.96
C MET A 177 2.46 9.95 -4.44
N TYR A 178 1.21 9.65 -4.75
CA TYR A 178 0.74 9.45 -6.13
C TYR A 178 1.00 10.67 -7.00
N GLN A 179 0.67 11.88 -6.55
CA GLN A 179 0.92 13.10 -7.32
C GLN A 179 2.41 13.42 -7.50
N GLN A 180 3.26 13.11 -6.52
CA GLN A 180 4.71 13.26 -6.69
C GLN A 180 5.23 12.36 -7.82
N VAL A 181 4.76 11.11 -7.85
CA VAL A 181 5.09 10.17 -8.94
C VAL A 181 4.48 10.63 -10.27
N GLN A 182 3.26 11.16 -10.26
CA GLN A 182 2.62 11.71 -11.46
C GLN A 182 3.44 12.85 -12.07
N LYS A 183 3.91 13.80 -11.25
CA LYS A 183 4.79 14.89 -11.68
C LYS A 183 6.11 14.33 -12.25
N ALA A 184 6.69 13.32 -11.60
CA ALA A 184 7.97 12.73 -12.02
C ALA A 184 7.88 11.99 -13.36
N ILE A 185 6.81 11.20 -13.59
CA ILE A 185 6.61 10.43 -14.82
C ILE A 185 5.96 11.29 -15.93
N SER A 186 5.31 12.40 -15.58
CA SER A 186 4.51 13.22 -16.50
C SER A 186 3.43 12.40 -17.24
N SER A 187 2.82 11.44 -16.53
CA SER A 187 1.78 10.56 -17.06
C SER A 187 0.38 11.05 -16.73
N ILE A 188 -0.53 10.88 -17.69
CA ILE A 188 -1.97 10.95 -17.44
C ILE A 188 -2.38 9.67 -16.69
N SER A 189 -3.36 9.79 -15.81
CA SER A 189 -3.89 8.64 -15.09
C SER A 189 -4.81 7.80 -15.98
N THR A 190 -4.67 6.48 -15.89
CA THR A 190 -5.58 5.52 -16.51
C THR A 190 -6.36 4.80 -15.43
N ARG A 191 -7.69 4.73 -15.58
CA ARG A 191 -8.55 4.02 -14.66
C ARG A 191 -8.54 2.53 -14.97
N LEU A 192 -8.07 1.71 -14.04
CA LEU A 192 -7.97 0.26 -14.17
C LEU A 192 -8.62 -0.45 -12.98
N ILE A 193 -8.77 -1.77 -13.10
CA ILE A 193 -9.41 -2.61 -12.08
C ILE A 193 -8.38 -3.41 -11.31
N HIS A 194 -8.53 -3.46 -9.99
CA HIS A 194 -7.76 -4.34 -9.13
C HIS A 194 -8.69 -5.19 -8.27
N GLY A 195 -8.41 -6.49 -8.22
CA GLY A 195 -9.13 -7.45 -7.39
C GLY A 195 -8.25 -8.00 -6.29
N THR A 196 -8.84 -8.25 -5.13
CA THR A 196 -8.23 -9.07 -4.08
C THR A 196 -9.30 -9.96 -3.44
N ALA A 197 -8.98 -11.22 -3.14
CA ALA A 197 -9.90 -12.13 -2.45
C ALA A 197 -9.80 -12.04 -0.91
N SER A 198 -8.76 -11.43 -0.36
CA SER A 198 -8.57 -11.29 1.09
C SER A 198 -9.20 -10.00 1.60
N SER A 199 -10.06 -10.14 2.61
CA SER A 199 -10.64 -9.00 3.35
C SER A 199 -9.58 -8.14 4.02
N ALA A 200 -8.49 -8.73 4.47
CA ALA A 200 -7.41 -8.02 5.11
C ALA A 200 -6.49 -7.32 4.09
N HIS A 201 -6.22 -7.93 2.94
CA HIS A 201 -5.49 -7.26 1.85
C HIS A 201 -6.29 -6.07 1.28
N GLN A 202 -7.61 -6.18 1.18
CA GLN A 202 -8.47 -5.05 0.80
C GLN A 202 -8.35 -3.88 1.78
N LYS A 203 -8.39 -4.15 3.09
CA LYS A 203 -8.19 -3.11 4.11
C LYS A 203 -6.80 -2.51 3.99
N LEU A 204 -5.79 -3.34 3.80
CA LEU A 204 -4.41 -2.90 3.60
C LEU A 204 -4.32 -1.91 2.43
N ILE A 205 -4.87 -2.25 1.26
CA ILE A 205 -4.90 -1.35 0.09
C ILE A 205 -5.65 -0.05 0.40
N THR A 206 -6.81 -0.15 1.06
CA THR A 206 -7.67 1.00 1.37
C THR A 206 -6.96 2.04 2.25
N TYR A 207 -6.30 1.58 3.31
CA TYR A 207 -5.73 2.47 4.32
C TYR A 207 -4.25 2.81 4.07
N HIS A 208 -3.52 1.92 3.41
CA HIS A 208 -2.06 1.97 3.34
C HIS A 208 -1.51 1.85 1.90
N GLY A 209 -2.38 1.63 0.92
CA GLY A 209 -2.01 1.51 -0.48
C GLY A 209 -1.50 0.12 -0.85
N PHE A 210 -1.00 0.00 -2.07
CA PHE A 210 -0.53 -1.27 -2.59
C PHE A 210 0.82 -1.65 -2.01
N TYR A 211 1.02 -2.95 -1.82
CA TYR A 211 2.29 -3.51 -1.38
C TYR A 211 2.74 -4.55 -2.39
N ARG A 212 3.87 -4.26 -3.03
CA ARG A 212 4.43 -5.13 -4.06
C ARG A 212 4.79 -6.51 -3.53
N SER A 213 5.33 -6.59 -2.30
CA SER A 213 5.69 -7.84 -1.63
C SER A 213 4.52 -8.78 -1.38
N TYR A 214 3.30 -8.24 -1.40
CA TYR A 214 2.05 -8.96 -1.22
C TYR A 214 1.33 -9.29 -2.52
N CYS A 215 1.91 -8.92 -3.66
CA CYS A 215 1.43 -9.32 -4.97
C CYS A 215 2.23 -10.55 -5.43
N PRO A 216 1.56 -11.69 -5.67
CA PRO A 216 2.24 -12.81 -6.30
C PRO A 216 2.70 -12.38 -7.69
N GLY A 217 3.99 -12.52 -7.96
CA GLY A 217 4.54 -12.24 -9.28
C GLY A 217 3.89 -13.09 -10.36
N GLY A 218 3.98 -12.66 -11.61
CA GLY A 218 3.22 -13.26 -12.70
C GLY A 218 3.89 -13.18 -14.06
N LEU A 219 3.07 -13.35 -15.10
CA LEU A 219 3.52 -13.49 -16.49
C LEU A 219 4.21 -12.23 -17.05
N ILE A 220 3.90 -11.05 -16.50
CA ILE A 220 4.47 -9.76 -16.95
C ILE A 220 5.40 -9.11 -15.93
N GLY A 221 5.76 -9.83 -14.87
CA GLY A 221 6.73 -9.41 -13.88
C GLY A 221 6.23 -9.56 -12.44
N ASP A 222 7.10 -9.24 -11.50
CA ASP A 222 6.83 -9.38 -10.07
C ASP A 222 6.41 -8.03 -9.49
N GLY A 223 5.34 -7.46 -10.02
CA GLY A 223 4.80 -6.16 -9.62
C GLY A 223 3.32 -6.24 -9.20
N ILE A 224 2.65 -5.08 -9.21
CA ILE A 224 1.25 -4.95 -8.84
C ILE A 224 0.42 -4.91 -10.12
N TYR A 225 -0.57 -5.80 -10.21
CA TYR A 225 -1.34 -6.05 -11.43
C TYR A 225 -2.66 -5.30 -11.44
N PHE A 226 -3.02 -4.78 -12.62
CA PHE A 226 -4.27 -4.08 -12.88
C PHE A 226 -4.86 -4.58 -14.19
N ALA A 227 -6.13 -4.96 -14.17
CA ALA A 227 -6.85 -5.38 -15.36
C ALA A 227 -7.49 -4.19 -16.07
N VAL A 228 -7.52 -4.22 -17.40
CA VAL A 228 -8.25 -3.24 -18.21
C VAL A 228 -9.76 -3.40 -18.05
N HIS A 229 -10.22 -4.65 -17.90
CA HIS A 229 -11.63 -4.99 -17.76
C HIS A 229 -11.91 -5.70 -16.43
N ALA A 230 -12.99 -5.31 -15.75
CA ALA A 230 -13.40 -5.96 -14.50
C ALA A 230 -13.70 -7.44 -14.68
N ASN A 231 -14.10 -7.88 -15.88
CA ASN A 231 -14.35 -9.29 -16.17
C ASN A 231 -13.16 -10.19 -15.81
N TYR A 232 -11.93 -9.71 -15.99
CA TYR A 232 -10.73 -10.47 -15.65
C TYR A 232 -10.63 -10.72 -14.14
N SER A 233 -10.82 -9.67 -13.34
CA SER A 233 -10.70 -9.72 -11.88
C SER A 233 -11.96 -10.24 -11.18
N ASN A 234 -13.03 -10.52 -11.93
CA ASN A 234 -14.35 -10.89 -11.40
C ASN A 234 -14.42 -12.31 -10.83
N ASN A 235 -13.42 -13.17 -11.06
CA ASN A 235 -13.43 -14.55 -10.58
C ASN A 235 -12.26 -14.84 -9.65
N ASP A 236 -12.32 -15.99 -8.96
CA ASP A 236 -11.24 -16.47 -8.12
C ASP A 236 -9.95 -16.63 -8.96
N PRO A 237 -8.77 -16.35 -8.38
CA PRO A 237 -8.53 -15.99 -6.98
C PRO A 237 -8.57 -14.47 -6.71
N PHE A 238 -9.07 -13.66 -7.64
CA PHE A 238 -8.92 -12.19 -7.59
C PHE A 238 -10.12 -11.46 -7.02
N VAL A 239 -11.27 -12.11 -6.83
CA VAL A 239 -12.49 -11.44 -6.35
C VAL A 239 -12.73 -11.68 -4.87
N MET A 240 -13.04 -10.62 -4.12
CA MET A 240 -13.56 -10.81 -2.76
C MET A 240 -15.02 -11.23 -2.85
N ARG A 241 -15.38 -12.34 -2.20
CA ARG A 241 -16.77 -12.74 -1.99
C ARG A 241 -17.16 -12.53 -0.53
N LYS A 242 -18.01 -11.54 -0.28
CA LYS A 242 -18.63 -11.36 1.05
C LYS A 242 -19.73 -12.40 1.31
N THR A 243 -20.44 -12.79 0.24
CA THR A 243 -21.39 -13.92 0.17
C THR A 243 -21.35 -14.49 -1.25
N SER A 244 -22.13 -15.54 -1.55
CA SER A 244 -22.26 -16.08 -2.93
C SER A 244 -22.65 -15.02 -3.97
N HIS A 245 -23.27 -13.92 -3.53
CA HIS A 245 -23.90 -12.88 -4.35
C HIS A 245 -23.36 -11.47 -4.05
N ARG A 246 -22.21 -11.34 -3.38
CA ARG A 246 -21.62 -10.01 -3.10
C ARG A 246 -20.13 -10.02 -3.38
N ARG A 247 -19.76 -9.29 -4.42
CA ARG A 247 -18.39 -9.15 -4.92
C ARG A 247 -17.86 -7.75 -4.69
N GLU A 248 -16.55 -7.63 -4.48
CA GLU A 248 -15.88 -6.33 -4.39
C GLU A 248 -14.68 -6.28 -5.33
N LEU A 249 -14.54 -5.16 -6.04
CA LEU A 249 -13.36 -4.80 -6.82
C LEU A 249 -12.99 -3.34 -6.58
N PHE A 250 -11.70 -3.04 -6.69
CA PHE A 250 -11.21 -1.67 -6.72
C PHE A 250 -11.23 -1.13 -8.15
N ILE A 251 -11.55 0.15 -8.24
CA ILE A 251 -11.21 1.00 -9.36
C ILE A 251 -10.04 1.87 -8.92
N CYS A 252 -8.97 1.88 -9.70
CA CYS A 252 -7.72 2.54 -9.36
C CYS A 252 -7.31 3.54 -10.44
N GLN A 253 -6.72 4.65 -10.02
CA GLN A 253 -6.01 5.58 -10.88
C GLN A 253 -4.56 5.08 -11.00
N VAL A 254 -4.10 4.74 -12.20
CA VAL A 254 -2.78 4.13 -12.45
C VAL A 254 -1.97 4.95 -13.44
N LEU A 255 -0.74 5.28 -13.06
CA LEU A 255 0.23 6.00 -13.88
C LEU A 255 1.04 5.01 -14.71
N LEU A 256 0.59 4.77 -15.94
CA LEU A 256 1.22 3.79 -16.82
C LEU A 256 2.51 4.29 -17.46
N GLY A 257 2.64 5.60 -17.69
CA GLY A 257 3.80 6.20 -18.33
C GLY A 257 4.17 5.49 -19.64
N GLN A 258 5.46 5.31 -19.89
CA GLN A 258 5.93 4.51 -21.01
C GLN A 258 5.87 3.01 -20.67
N SER A 259 5.01 2.27 -21.36
CA SER A 259 4.82 0.83 -21.11
C SER A 259 5.70 -0.06 -22.01
N ILE A 260 6.14 -1.21 -21.49
CA ILE A 260 6.85 -2.27 -22.24
C ILE A 260 6.10 -3.60 -22.20
N ALA A 261 6.27 -4.45 -23.20
CA ALA A 261 5.80 -5.83 -23.13
C ALA A 261 6.44 -6.54 -21.92
N GLY A 262 5.59 -7.04 -21.04
CA GLY A 262 6.04 -7.70 -19.82
C GLY A 262 6.63 -9.08 -20.07
N ARG A 263 7.43 -9.55 -19.11
CA ARG A 263 7.92 -10.93 -19.08
C ARG A 263 8.03 -11.43 -17.65
N SER A 264 7.87 -12.74 -17.49
CA SER A 264 8.03 -13.39 -16.19
C SER A 264 9.43 -13.16 -15.63
N GLY A 265 9.52 -12.98 -14.32
CA GLY A 265 10.79 -12.74 -13.61
C GLY A 265 11.30 -11.30 -13.66
N PHE A 266 10.59 -10.36 -14.30
CA PHE A 266 10.91 -8.94 -14.12
C PHE A 266 10.82 -8.54 -12.64
N LYS A 267 11.94 -8.15 -12.03
CA LYS A 267 12.00 -7.57 -10.69
C LYS A 267 12.01 -6.03 -10.70
N SER A 268 12.31 -5.44 -11.85
CA SER A 268 12.23 -4.02 -12.14
C SER A 268 12.16 -3.84 -13.64
N LEU A 269 11.72 -2.66 -14.09
CA LEU A 269 11.68 -2.33 -15.51
C LEU A 269 13.04 -1.83 -15.99
N PRO A 270 13.36 -1.99 -17.29
CA PRO A 270 14.47 -1.28 -17.92
C PRO A 270 14.29 0.24 -17.80
N TYR A 271 15.40 0.98 -17.86
CA TYR A 271 15.38 2.44 -17.83
C TYR A 271 14.49 3.01 -18.95
N GLY A 272 13.68 4.02 -18.61
CA GLY A 272 12.76 4.68 -19.54
C GLY A 272 11.40 4.02 -19.68
N TYR A 273 11.08 2.99 -18.88
CA TYR A 273 9.76 2.37 -18.81
C TYR A 273 9.18 2.42 -17.40
N ASP A 274 7.89 2.68 -17.31
CA ASP A 274 7.16 2.92 -16.07
C ASP A 274 6.18 1.79 -15.73
N SER A 275 5.71 1.05 -16.74
CA SER A 275 4.84 -0.12 -16.56
C SER A 275 5.18 -1.25 -17.54
N ALA A 276 4.80 -2.47 -17.19
CA ALA A 276 4.74 -3.61 -18.09
C ALA A 276 3.30 -3.87 -18.52
N PHE A 277 3.08 -4.39 -19.72
CA PHE A 277 1.76 -4.74 -20.24
C PHE A 277 1.72 -6.15 -20.82
N ASN A 278 0.52 -6.73 -20.85
CA ASN A 278 0.19 -7.93 -21.62
C ASN A 278 -1.01 -7.64 -22.52
N HIS A 279 -0.88 -7.90 -23.83
CA HIS A 279 -2.03 -7.94 -24.74
C HIS A 279 -2.43 -9.41 -24.94
N ALA A 280 -3.32 -9.89 -24.09
CA ALA A 280 -3.80 -11.28 -24.08
C ALA A 280 -5.21 -11.42 -24.68
N GLY A 281 -5.61 -10.39 -25.45
CA GLY A 281 -6.92 -10.24 -26.08
C GLY A 281 -7.84 -9.45 -25.15
N ASP A 282 -8.26 -8.25 -25.58
CA ASP A 282 -8.96 -7.18 -24.85
C ASP A 282 -9.37 -7.52 -23.41
N ARG A 283 -10.26 -8.51 -23.22
CA ARG A 283 -10.77 -8.99 -21.92
C ARG A 283 -9.70 -9.42 -20.89
N ASN A 284 -8.52 -9.82 -21.34
CA ASN A 284 -7.42 -10.32 -20.52
C ASN A 284 -6.24 -9.35 -20.44
N ASP A 285 -6.39 -8.15 -20.99
CA ASP A 285 -5.32 -7.17 -21.01
C ASP A 285 -5.06 -6.62 -19.61
N GLN A 286 -3.77 -6.52 -19.29
CA GLN A 286 -3.28 -6.18 -17.97
C GLN A 286 -2.08 -5.27 -18.04
N PHE A 287 -1.96 -4.44 -17.01
CA PHE A 287 -0.76 -3.69 -16.71
C PHE A 287 -0.17 -4.13 -15.38
N CYS A 288 1.15 -4.00 -15.26
CA CYS A 288 1.91 -4.29 -14.07
C CYS A 288 2.83 -3.10 -13.77
N ILE A 289 2.73 -2.54 -12.57
CA ILE A 289 3.59 -1.46 -12.07
C ILE A 289 4.52 -1.98 -10.98
N PHE A 290 5.66 -1.33 -10.80
CA PHE A 290 6.70 -1.77 -9.85
C PHE A 290 6.89 -0.82 -8.68
N ASN A 291 6.44 0.43 -8.79
CA ASN A 291 6.36 1.38 -7.69
C ASN A 291 4.91 1.44 -7.16
N PRO A 292 4.65 1.14 -5.88
CA PRO A 292 3.29 1.14 -5.32
C PRO A 292 2.60 2.50 -5.40
N TYR A 293 3.36 3.60 -5.41
CA TYR A 293 2.81 4.96 -5.50
C TYR A 293 2.41 5.36 -6.93
N GLN A 294 2.64 4.51 -7.95
CA GLN A 294 2.07 4.74 -9.29
C GLN A 294 0.56 4.46 -9.35
N ALA A 295 -0.02 3.89 -8.29
CA ALA A 295 -1.46 3.61 -8.23
C ALA A 295 -2.11 4.21 -6.99
N TYR A 296 -3.31 4.76 -7.18
CA TYR A 296 -4.18 5.23 -6.11
C TYR A 296 -5.51 4.45 -6.15
N PRO A 297 -5.90 3.75 -5.07
CA PRO A 297 -7.20 3.09 -5.01
C PRO A 297 -8.28 4.18 -4.85
N GLU A 298 -9.09 4.38 -5.89
CA GLU A 298 -10.03 5.51 -5.98
C GLU A 298 -11.42 5.12 -5.45
N TYR A 299 -11.92 3.95 -5.85
CA TYR A 299 -13.23 3.45 -5.44
C TYR A 299 -13.19 1.96 -5.10
N ILE A 300 -14.08 1.55 -4.19
CA ILE A 300 -14.49 0.14 -4.00
C ILE A 300 -15.91 0.01 -4.55
N VAL A 301 -16.11 -0.92 -5.47
CA VAL A 301 -17.43 -1.23 -6.04
C VAL A 301 -17.92 -2.53 -5.45
N GLN A 302 -19.10 -2.50 -4.82
CA GLN A 302 -19.81 -3.69 -4.34
C GLN A 302 -20.93 -4.04 -5.33
N TYR A 303 -20.92 -5.25 -5.85
CA TYR A 303 -21.83 -5.65 -6.91
C TYR A 303 -22.19 -7.14 -6.88
N ASP A 304 -23.20 -7.49 -7.66
CA ASP A 304 -23.50 -8.84 -8.11
C ASP A 304 -23.83 -8.83 -9.61
N TYR A 305 -23.89 -10.01 -10.21
CA TYR A 305 -24.40 -10.19 -11.56
C TYR A 305 -25.06 -11.57 -11.67
N GLU A 306 -26.06 -11.66 -12.55
CA GLU A 306 -26.73 -12.92 -12.91
C GLU A 306 -25.97 -13.69 -14.00
#